data_AF-A0A9R0HUD3-F1
#
_entry.id   AF-A0A9R0HUD3-F1
#
_cell.length_a   1.000
_cell.length_b   1.000
_cell.length_c   1.000
_cell.angle_alpha   90.00
_cell.angle_beta   90.00
_cell.angle_gamma   90.00
#
_symmetry.space_group_name_H-M   'P 1'
#
loop_
_entity.id
_entity.type
_entity.pdbx_description
1 polymer ?
#
loop_
_entity_poly.entity_id
_entity_poly.type
_entity_poly.pdbx_seq_one_letter_code
_entity_poly.pdbx_strand_id
1 'polypeptide(L)'
;MTDGEDTPTSAATPTTVVNAYHPSLGVTNIHGLVSLALDVNKVQYSPWATLFPTHAKVFNVLDHIYPVVARPTDLTDEMWEWLDAAVLQWIYGTISTDLLYKI
;
A
#
# COMPACT_ATOMS: atom_id res chain seq x y z
N MET A 1 -35.28 18.21 50.25
CA MET A 1 -34.21 17.31 49.77
C MET A 1 -34.73 16.73 48.48
N THR A 2 -34.37 17.36 47.37
CA THR A 2 -34.78 16.99 46.01
C THR A 2 -33.57 16.33 45.38
N ASP A 3 -33.57 15.00 45.33
CA ASP A 3 -32.50 14.25 44.66
C ASP A 3 -32.86 14.13 43.17
N GLY A 4 -31.95 14.64 42.35
CA GLY A 4 -32.11 14.85 40.92
C GLY A 4 -32.01 13.56 40.11
N GLU A 5 -32.95 13.42 39.18
CA GLU A 5 -32.76 12.69 37.94
C GLU A 5 -32.02 13.61 36.98
N ASP A 6 -30.83 13.20 36.51
CA ASP A 6 -30.35 13.52 35.18
C ASP A 6 -29.18 12.60 34.85
N THR A 7 -29.48 11.67 33.96
CA THR A 7 -28.51 10.84 33.25
C THR A 7 -27.90 11.71 32.15
N PRO A 8 -26.57 11.73 31.98
CA PRO A 8 -26.01 11.91 30.66
C PRO A 8 -25.40 10.59 30.22
N THR A 9 -26.08 9.98 29.25
CA THR A 9 -25.51 9.07 28.25
C THR A 9 -24.20 9.68 27.73
N SER A 10 -23.08 9.29 28.33
CA SER A 10 -21.77 9.70 27.87
C SER A 10 -21.44 8.87 26.63
N ALA A 11 -21.38 9.59 25.51
CA ALA A 11 -21.18 9.13 24.16
C ALA A 11 -20.11 8.03 24.04
N ALA A 12 -20.39 7.08 23.14
CA ALA A 12 -19.41 6.13 22.66
C ALA A 12 -18.11 6.85 22.28
N THR A 13 -17.02 6.45 22.93
CA THR A 13 -15.67 6.85 22.54
C THR A 13 -15.43 6.46 21.07
N PRO A 14 -14.84 7.34 20.24
CA PRO A 14 -14.42 6.95 18.91
C PRO A 14 -13.42 5.81 19.07
N THR A 15 -13.73 4.68 18.45
CA THR A 15 -12.90 3.49 18.42
C THR A 15 -11.49 3.91 18.05
N THR A 16 -10.55 3.65 18.97
CA THR A 16 -9.11 3.74 18.75
C THR A 16 -8.80 3.23 17.35
N VAL A 17 -8.37 4.13 16.47
CA VAL A 17 -7.84 3.75 15.16
C VAL A 17 -6.66 2.85 15.47
N VAL A 18 -6.90 1.54 15.34
CA VAL A 18 -5.83 0.56 15.41
C VAL A 18 -4.93 0.94 14.25
N ASN A 19 -3.69 1.38 14.51
CA ASN A 19 -2.63 1.35 13.52
C ASN A 19 -2.41 -0.13 13.19
N ALA A 20 -3.35 -0.71 12.45
CA ALA A 20 -3.30 -2.08 11.99
C ALA A 20 -2.10 -2.16 11.07
N TYR A 21 -1.16 -3.03 11.42
CA TYR A 21 0.03 -3.26 10.63
C TYR A 21 -0.37 -3.66 9.20
N HIS A 22 0.04 -2.86 8.22
CA HIS A 22 -0.31 -3.13 6.83
C HIS A 22 0.64 -4.21 6.24
N PRO A 23 0.13 -5.30 5.64
CA PRO A 23 0.95 -6.43 5.20
C PRO A 23 2.05 -6.07 4.19
N SER A 24 1.87 -5.03 3.37
CA SER A 24 2.89 -4.58 2.41
C SER A 24 4.18 -4.13 3.11
N LEU A 25 4.09 -3.61 4.33
CA LEU A 25 5.25 -3.15 5.11
C LEU A 25 6.14 -4.31 5.57
N GLY A 26 5.66 -5.56 5.48
CA GLY A 26 6.43 -6.76 5.78
C GLY A 26 7.26 -7.28 4.61
N VAL A 27 7.07 -6.73 3.40
CA VAL A 27 7.76 -7.19 2.20
C VAL A 27 9.12 -6.50 2.10
N THR A 28 10.12 -7.14 2.69
CA THR A 28 11.52 -6.65 2.68
C THR A 28 12.32 -7.14 1.47
N ASN A 29 11.87 -8.21 0.80
CA ASN A 29 12.52 -8.76 -0.39
C ASN A 29 11.51 -8.99 -1.52
N ILE A 30 11.36 -8.00 -2.39
CA ILE A 30 10.46 -8.08 -3.54
C ILE A 30 10.90 -9.11 -4.58
N HIS A 31 12.20 -9.38 -4.75
CA HIS A 31 12.70 -10.35 -5.74
C HIS A 31 12.21 -11.78 -5.49
N GLY A 32 11.97 -12.14 -4.22
CA GLY A 32 11.39 -13.43 -3.85
C GLY A 32 9.93 -13.58 -4.27
N LEU A 33 9.23 -12.47 -4.49
CA LEU A 33 7.80 -12.43 -4.86
C LEU A 33 7.59 -12.10 -6.34
N VAL A 34 8.47 -11.28 -6.92
CA VAL A 34 8.50 -10.90 -8.33
C VAL A 34 9.92 -11.14 -8.84
N SER A 35 10.20 -12.37 -9.26
CA SER A 35 11.55 -12.77 -9.75
C SER A 35 11.87 -12.26 -11.16
N LEU A 36 10.94 -11.56 -11.79
CA LEU A 36 11.12 -10.95 -13.11
C LEU A 36 11.43 -9.46 -12.94
N ALA A 37 12.63 -9.04 -13.32
CA ALA A 37 12.98 -7.62 -13.37
C ALA A 37 12.68 -7.05 -14.76
N LEU A 38 12.05 -5.89 -14.87
CA LEU A 38 11.79 -5.18 -16.13
C LEU A 38 13.08 -4.62 -16.73
N ASP A 39 13.30 -4.82 -18.03
CA ASP A 39 14.49 -4.38 -18.75
C ASP A 39 14.06 -3.93 -20.13
N VAL A 40 14.51 -2.75 -20.55
CA VAL A 40 14.20 -2.14 -21.85
C VAL A 40 14.69 -2.98 -23.03
N ASN A 41 15.74 -3.78 -22.83
CA ASN A 41 16.35 -4.59 -23.88
C ASN A 41 15.73 -5.99 -24.00
N LYS A 42 14.72 -6.33 -23.17
CA LYS A 42 14.13 -7.66 -23.11
C LYS A 42 12.62 -7.63 -23.34
N VAL A 43 12.08 -8.70 -23.92
CA VAL A 43 10.64 -8.87 -24.20
C VAL A 43 9.90 -9.34 -22.94
N GLN A 44 10.05 -8.61 -21.84
CA GLN A 44 9.50 -9.00 -20.54
C GLN A 44 8.51 -7.99 -19.96
N TYR A 45 8.22 -6.91 -20.68
CA TYR A 45 7.23 -5.93 -20.25
C TYR A 45 5.85 -6.57 -20.04
N SER A 46 5.36 -7.36 -21.00
CA SER A 46 4.03 -7.99 -20.90
C SER A 46 3.88 -8.90 -19.67
N PRO A 47 4.79 -9.86 -19.40
CA PRO A 47 4.70 -10.66 -18.19
C PRO A 47 4.92 -9.84 -16.91
N TRP A 48 5.84 -8.86 -16.91
CA TRP A 48 6.05 -7.98 -15.75
C TRP A 48 4.82 -7.13 -15.43
N ALA A 49 4.20 -6.53 -16.45
CA ALA A 49 2.99 -5.73 -16.34
C ALA A 49 1.74 -6.56 -15.95
N THR A 50 1.85 -7.89 -15.97
CA THR A 50 0.83 -8.79 -15.41
C THR A 50 1.16 -9.18 -13.96
N LEU A 51 2.42 -9.51 -13.68
CA LEU A 51 2.89 -9.97 -12.37
C LEU A 51 2.87 -8.86 -11.31
N PHE A 52 3.43 -7.68 -11.62
CA PHE A 52 3.58 -6.61 -10.64
C PHE A 52 2.23 -6.08 -10.13
N PRO A 53 1.21 -5.81 -10.98
CA PRO A 53 -0.10 -5.41 -10.47
C PRO A 53 -0.83 -6.53 -9.71
N THR A 54 -0.61 -7.79 -10.09
CA THR A 54 -1.16 -8.94 -9.34
C THR A 54 -0.58 -8.97 -7.92
N HIS A 55 0.73 -8.77 -7.78
CA HIS A 55 1.40 -8.65 -6.50
C HIS A 55 0.83 -7.49 -5.66
N ALA A 56 0.74 -6.29 -6.23
CA ALA A 56 0.16 -5.13 -5.54
C ALA A 56 -1.28 -5.35 -5.09
N LYS A 57 -2.09 -6.07 -5.89
CA LYS A 57 -3.45 -6.44 -5.53
C LYS A 57 -3.50 -7.39 -4.32
N VAL A 58 -2.59 -8.37 -4.24
CA VAL A 58 -2.50 -9.29 -3.08
C VAL A 58 -2.19 -8.52 -1.80
N PHE A 59 -1.39 -7.46 -1.89
CA PHE A 59 -1.01 -6.62 -0.76
C PHE A 59 -1.91 -5.41 -0.55
N ASN A 60 -3.03 -5.28 -1.26
CA ASN A 60 -4.00 -4.19 -1.13
C ASN A 60 -3.40 -2.78 -1.34
N VAL A 61 -2.47 -2.65 -2.30
CA VAL A 61 -1.82 -1.38 -2.69
C VAL A 61 -1.94 -1.10 -4.20
N LEU A 62 -2.99 -1.62 -4.84
CA LEU A 62 -3.20 -1.46 -6.28
C LEU A 62 -3.58 -0.01 -6.66
N ASP A 63 -4.16 0.72 -5.72
CA ASP A 63 -4.47 2.16 -5.74
C ASP A 63 -3.23 3.05 -5.93
N HIS A 64 -2.07 2.63 -5.46
CA HIS A 64 -0.79 3.30 -5.70
C HIS A 64 -0.24 3.11 -7.12
N ILE A 65 -0.77 2.16 -7.90
CA ILE A 65 -0.32 1.89 -9.28
C ILE A 65 -1.29 2.47 -10.31
N TYR A 66 -2.59 2.32 -10.06
CA TYR A 66 -3.63 2.67 -11.02
C TYR A 66 -4.54 3.76 -10.47
N PRO A 67 -4.54 4.97 -11.07
CA PRO A 67 -5.37 6.09 -10.64
C PRO A 67 -6.89 5.82 -10.67
N VAL A 68 -7.33 4.80 -11.39
CA VAL A 68 -8.74 4.39 -11.44
C VAL A 68 -9.19 3.67 -10.15
N VAL A 69 -8.25 3.13 -9.38
CA VAL A 69 -8.54 2.50 -8.09
C VAL A 69 -8.49 3.59 -7.03
N ALA A 70 -9.62 3.82 -6.36
CA ALA A 70 -9.75 4.89 -5.39
C ALA A 70 -8.95 4.61 -4.12
N ARG A 71 -8.33 5.67 -3.57
CA ARG A 71 -7.71 5.66 -2.24
C ARG A 71 -8.74 5.26 -1.16
N PRO A 72 -8.43 4.29 -0.28
CA PRO A 72 -9.27 3.95 0.86
C PRO A 72 -9.42 5.13 1.83
N THR A 73 -10.63 5.32 2.35
CA THR A 73 -10.97 6.43 3.24
C THR A 73 -10.57 6.18 4.70
N ASP A 74 -10.24 4.94 5.04
CA ASP A 74 -9.84 4.48 6.37
C ASP A 74 -8.32 4.55 6.61
N LEU A 75 -7.53 4.95 5.61
CA LEU A 75 -6.08 5.14 5.74
C LEU A 75 -5.73 6.60 6.07
N THR A 76 -4.90 6.78 7.10
CA THR A 76 -4.28 8.07 7.41
C THR A 76 -3.38 8.52 6.26
N ASP A 77 -3.16 9.84 6.12
CA ASP A 77 -2.23 10.38 5.13
C ASP A 77 -0.80 9.84 5.34
N GLU A 78 -0.37 9.69 6.60
CA GLU A 78 0.94 9.12 6.91
C GLU A 78 1.08 7.67 6.43
N MET A 79 0.07 6.82 6.69
CA MET A 79 0.09 5.44 6.21
C MET A 79 0.06 5.40 4.68
N TRP A 80 -0.72 6.26 4.04
CA TRP A 80 -0.77 6.37 2.58
C TRP A 80 0.61 6.67 1.98
N GLU A 81 1.32 7.67 2.49
CA GLU A 81 2.67 8.01 2.02
C GLU A 81 3.68 6.88 2.27
N TRP A 82 3.54 6.14 3.37
CA TRP A 82 4.39 4.96 3.63
C TRP A 82 4.13 3.82 2.66
N LEU A 83 2.86 3.56 2.31
CA LEU A 83 2.50 2.57 1.31
C LEU A 83 3.00 2.97 -0.07
N ASP A 84 2.92 4.26 -0.41
CA ASP A 84 3.46 4.79 -1.67
C ASP A 84 4.97 4.55 -1.78
N ALA A 85 5.72 4.91 -0.73
CA ALA A 85 7.16 4.65 -0.67
C ALA A 85 7.50 3.15 -0.74
N ALA A 86 6.69 2.28 -0.12
CA ALA A 86 6.87 0.84 -0.21
C ALA A 86 6.67 0.31 -1.64
N VAL A 87 5.64 0.78 -2.34
CA VAL A 87 5.38 0.40 -3.75
C VAL A 87 6.50 0.92 -4.65
N LEU A 88 6.97 2.17 -4.46
CA LEU A 88 8.13 2.69 -5.19
C LEU A 88 9.39 1.85 -4.96
N GLN A 89 9.65 1.46 -3.71
CA GLN A 89 10.76 0.58 -3.37
C GLN A 89 10.66 -0.78 -4.09
N TRP A 90 9.45 -1.33 -4.24
CA TRP A 90 9.22 -2.55 -5.01
C TRP A 90 9.43 -2.37 -6.51
N ILE A 91 9.01 -1.24 -7.09
CA ILE A 91 9.28 -0.91 -8.49
C ILE A 91 10.79 -0.85 -8.72
N TYR A 92 11.54 -0.12 -7.88
CA TYR A 92 13.00 -0.03 -8.01
C TYR A 92 13.69 -1.38 -7.86
N GLY A 93 13.19 -2.25 -6.99
CA GLY A 93 13.68 -3.63 -6.86
C GLY A 93 13.32 -4.54 -8.03
N THR A 94 12.40 -4.15 -8.91
CA THR A 94 11.93 -4.98 -10.04
C THR A 94 12.18 -4.36 -11.39
N ILE A 95 13.03 -3.34 -11.48
CA ILE A 95 13.54 -2.79 -12.75
C ILE A 95 15.05 -3.01 -12.85
N SER A 96 15.58 -3.10 -14.06
CA SER A 96 17.01 -3.16 -14.30
C SER A 96 17.68 -1.84 -13.90
N THR A 97 18.96 -1.89 -13.51
CA THR A 97 19.75 -0.69 -13.20
C THR A 97 19.79 0.28 -14.38
N ASP A 98 19.83 -0.24 -15.61
CA ASP A 98 19.82 0.58 -16.83
C ASP A 98 18.52 1.35 -17.01
N LEU A 99 17.40 0.79 -16.55
CA LEU A 99 16.11 1.48 -16.54
C LEU A 99 16.03 2.46 -15.36
N LEU A 100 16.57 2.09 -14.20
CA LEU A 100 16.66 2.95 -13.03
C LEU A 100 17.48 4.23 -13.30
N TYR A 101 18.53 4.17 -14.11
CA TYR A 101 19.32 5.37 -14.47
C TYR A 101 18.65 6.27 -15.52
N LYS A 102 17.48 5.88 -16.04
CA LYS A 102 16.75 6.61 -17.10
C LYS A 102 15.47 7.31 -16.60
N ILE A 103 15.06 7.04 -15.36
CA ILE A 103 13.93 7.72 -14.71
C ILE A 103 14.33 9.08 -14.15
#